data_AF-A0A964NXJ6-F1
#
_entry.id   AF-A0A964NXJ6-F1
#
_cell.length_a   1.000
_cell.length_b   1.000
_cell.length_c   1.000
_cell.angle_alpha   90.00
_cell.angle_beta   90.00
_cell.angle_gamma   90.00
#
_symmetry.space_group_name_H-M   'P 1'
#
loop_
_entity.id
_entity.type
_entity.pdbx_description
1 polymer ?
#
loop_
_entity_poly.entity_id
_entity_poly.type
_entity_poly.pdbx_seq_one_letter_code
_entity_poly.pdbx_strand_id
1 'polypeptide(L)'
;MWQCRENCSKGKDLFIVNYDWRLPPGPDDESIDGQIDGITAASIGDQSYLYAVDYLGDFLKQATERWKLDHPGQPPLDAVDVITHSTGGLVASTYVQNAANGGEYASGKNLPKLRNLIMIGVPNQGASKPWGPLHDNWVVDPAF
;
A
#
# COMPACT_ATOMS: atom_id res chain seq x y z
N MET A 1 14.71 -6.10 16.42
CA MET A 1 14.26 -5.39 15.21
C MET A 1 14.64 -6.24 14.01
N TRP A 2 13.69 -6.97 13.42
CA TRP A 2 13.94 -7.75 12.21
C TRP A 2 13.93 -6.81 10.99
N GLN A 3 14.97 -6.89 10.18
CA GLN A 3 15.10 -6.20 8.91
C GLN A 3 15.62 -7.21 7.90
N CYS A 4 14.89 -7.46 6.82
CA CYS A 4 15.32 -8.42 5.82
C CYS A 4 16.42 -7.79 4.96
N ARG A 5 17.69 -8.17 5.19
CA ARG A 5 18.82 -7.61 4.43
C ARG A 5 19.40 -8.56 3.38
N GLU A 6 19.41 -9.89 3.54
CA GLU A 6 20.05 -10.77 2.53
C GLU A 6 19.41 -12.16 2.26
N ASN A 7 18.24 -12.54 2.83
CA ASN A 7 17.63 -13.86 2.58
C ASN A 7 16.09 -13.87 2.65
N CYS A 8 15.43 -12.89 2.03
CA CYS A 8 13.97 -12.81 2.01
C CYS A 8 13.34 -13.97 1.24
N SER A 9 12.39 -14.66 1.87
CA SER A 9 11.57 -15.67 1.19
C SER A 9 10.22 -15.08 0.74
N LYS A 10 9.85 -15.28 -0.53
CA LYS A 10 8.54 -14.86 -1.06
C LYS A 10 7.39 -15.49 -0.25
N GLY A 11 6.42 -14.68 0.14
CA GLY A 11 5.26 -15.09 0.95
C GLY A 11 5.57 -15.35 2.43
N LYS A 12 6.79 -15.05 2.87
CA LYS A 12 7.19 -15.07 4.30
C LYS A 12 7.67 -13.70 4.76
N ASP A 13 8.75 -13.24 4.14
CA ASP A 13 9.44 -11.99 4.48
C ASP A 13 9.28 -10.95 3.37
N LEU A 14 8.96 -11.42 2.15
CA LEU A 14 8.74 -10.60 0.97
C LEU A 14 7.36 -10.87 0.38
N PHE A 15 6.54 -9.83 0.33
CA PHE A 15 5.22 -9.85 -0.30
C PHE A 15 5.22 -8.95 -1.52
N ILE A 16 4.62 -9.41 -2.62
CA ILE A 16 4.47 -8.63 -3.85
C ILE A 16 2.98 -8.31 -3.98
N VAL A 17 2.65 -7.03 -3.88
CA VAL A 17 1.29 -6.53 -3.98
C VAL A 17 1.00 -6.19 -5.44
N ASN A 18 0.46 -7.16 -6.17
CA ASN A 18 -0.12 -6.90 -7.48
C ASN A 18 -1.56 -6.40 -7.27
N TYR A 19 -1.92 -5.29 -7.90
CA TYR A 19 -3.22 -4.66 -7.77
C TYR A 19 -3.81 -4.31 -9.14
N ASP A 20 -5.12 -4.12 -9.19
CA ASP A 20 -5.76 -3.57 -10.38
C ASP A 20 -5.43 -2.07 -10.50
N TRP A 21 -4.48 -1.76 -11.37
CA TRP A 21 -3.98 -0.39 -11.58
C TRP A 21 -5.00 0.56 -12.20
N ARG A 22 -6.18 0.07 -12.61
CA ARG A 22 -7.27 0.89 -13.12
C ARG A 22 -8.10 1.51 -11.99
N LEU A 23 -8.03 0.94 -10.79
CA LEU A 23 -8.74 1.46 -9.62
C LEU A 23 -8.01 2.70 -9.05
N PRO A 24 -8.76 3.66 -8.48
CA PRO A 24 -8.16 4.78 -7.80
C PRO A 24 -7.32 4.31 -6.59
N PRO A 25 -6.24 5.03 -6.21
CA PRO A 25 -5.42 4.68 -5.06
C PRO A 25 -6.22 4.52 -3.75
N GLY A 26 -7.17 5.43 -3.53
CA GLY A 26 -8.06 5.48 -2.37
C GLY A 26 -9.30 6.31 -2.68
N PRO A 27 -10.19 6.51 -1.69
CA PRO A 27 -11.33 7.41 -1.82
C PRO A 27 -10.88 8.87 -1.93
N ASP A 28 -11.78 9.71 -2.46
CA ASP A 28 -11.76 11.16 -2.27
C ASP A 28 -12.63 11.48 -1.04
N ASP A 29 -12.07 12.16 -0.05
CA ASP A 29 -12.77 12.55 1.18
C ASP A 29 -13.12 14.04 1.24
N GLU A 30 -12.90 14.74 0.12
CA GLU A 30 -13.20 16.16 -0.08
C GLU A 30 -12.48 17.10 0.90
N SER A 31 -11.46 16.60 1.63
CA SER A 31 -10.77 17.31 2.71
C SER A 31 -9.26 17.40 2.45
N ILE A 32 -8.68 18.59 2.67
CA ILE A 32 -7.23 18.81 2.51
C ILE A 32 -6.62 19.04 3.89
N ASP A 33 -6.57 17.98 4.70
CA ASP A 33 -6.00 17.99 6.05
C ASP A 33 -4.81 17.03 6.23
N GLY A 34 -4.47 16.28 5.19
CA GLY A 34 -3.38 15.31 5.20
C GLY A 34 -3.76 13.95 5.76
N GLN A 35 -5.01 13.75 6.15
CA GLN A 35 -5.63 12.44 6.34
C GLN A 35 -6.45 12.07 5.11
N ILE A 36 -6.75 10.78 4.96
CA ILE A 36 -7.72 10.29 3.99
C ILE A 36 -8.77 9.50 4.77
N ASP A 37 -10.01 9.94 4.77
CA ASP A 37 -11.15 9.24 5.38
C ASP A 37 -11.79 8.22 4.41
N GLY A 38 -12.88 7.55 4.84
CA GLY A 38 -13.70 6.71 3.96
C GLY A 38 -13.27 5.24 3.82
N ILE A 39 -12.15 4.84 4.43
CA ILE A 39 -11.72 3.44 4.55
C ILE A 39 -11.24 3.12 5.97
N THR A 40 -11.29 1.83 6.34
CA THR A 40 -10.84 1.31 7.63
C THR A 40 -9.91 0.11 7.42
N ALA A 41 -9.14 -0.26 8.44
CA ALA A 41 -8.30 -1.48 8.37
C ALA A 41 -9.11 -2.75 8.07
N ALA A 42 -10.36 -2.81 8.55
CA ALA A 42 -11.25 -3.93 8.27
C ALA A 42 -11.71 -3.96 6.80
N SER A 43 -12.08 -2.81 6.22
CA SER A 43 -12.52 -2.74 4.83
C SER A 43 -11.40 -3.02 3.84
N ILE A 44 -10.21 -2.47 4.07
CA ILE A 44 -9.07 -2.71 3.15
C ILE A 44 -8.38 -4.06 3.37
N GLY A 45 -8.66 -4.72 4.48
CA GLY A 45 -8.14 -6.06 4.80
C GLY A 45 -9.10 -7.20 4.42
N ASP A 46 -10.18 -6.90 3.70
CA ASP A 46 -11.12 -7.88 3.19
C ASP A 46 -10.77 -8.32 1.74
N GLN A 47 -11.67 -9.05 1.09
CA GLN A 47 -11.46 -9.54 -0.30
C GLN A 47 -12.36 -8.81 -1.31
N SER A 48 -12.84 -7.61 -0.94
CA SER A 48 -13.67 -6.72 -1.75
C SER A 48 -12.86 -5.49 -2.17
N TYR A 49 -12.26 -5.56 -3.35
CA TYR A 49 -11.35 -4.52 -3.82
C TYR A 49 -12.09 -3.38 -4.53
N LEU A 50 -12.27 -2.25 -3.86
CA LEU A 50 -12.88 -1.03 -4.42
C LEU A 50 -11.81 -0.02 -4.90
N TYR A 51 -10.68 -0.01 -4.22
CA TYR A 51 -9.53 0.87 -4.41
C TYR A 51 -8.24 0.02 -4.51
N ALA A 52 -7.18 0.61 -5.04
CA ALA A 52 -5.89 -0.08 -5.08
C ALA A 52 -5.32 -0.33 -3.67
N VAL A 53 -5.64 0.52 -2.68
CA VAL A 53 -5.19 0.34 -1.29
C VAL A 53 -5.80 -0.90 -0.61
N ASP A 54 -6.94 -1.42 -1.07
CA ASP A 54 -7.50 -2.69 -0.58
C ASP A 54 -6.54 -3.86 -0.86
N TYR A 55 -5.87 -3.87 -2.01
CA TYR A 55 -4.85 -4.88 -2.30
C TYR A 55 -3.67 -4.77 -1.34
N LEU A 56 -3.24 -3.55 -1.00
CA LEU A 56 -2.20 -3.36 0.00
C LEU A 56 -2.66 -3.85 1.37
N GLY A 57 -3.85 -3.47 1.82
CA GLY A 57 -4.41 -3.88 3.11
C GLY A 57 -4.55 -5.39 3.27
N ASP A 58 -5.05 -6.10 2.25
CA ASP A 58 -5.15 -7.57 2.25
C ASP A 58 -3.77 -8.23 2.34
N PHE A 59 -2.78 -7.77 1.58
CA PHE A 59 -1.42 -8.32 1.68
C PHE A 59 -0.72 -7.99 3.00
N LEU A 60 -1.00 -6.82 3.59
CA LEU A 60 -0.51 -6.47 4.93
C LEU A 60 -1.13 -7.37 6.00
N LYS A 61 -2.42 -7.72 5.87
CA LYS A 61 -3.06 -8.72 6.73
C LYS A 61 -2.41 -10.09 6.57
N GLN A 62 -2.16 -10.53 5.33
CA GLN A 62 -1.45 -11.79 5.08
C GLN A 62 -0.05 -11.79 5.70
N ALA A 63 0.67 -10.67 5.65
CA ALA A 63 1.97 -10.52 6.31
C ALA A 63 1.86 -10.62 7.84
N THR A 64 0.87 -9.98 8.45
CA THR A 64 0.60 -10.09 9.89
C THR A 64 0.25 -11.52 10.30
N GLU A 65 -0.59 -12.21 9.53
CA GLU A 65 -0.97 -13.60 9.81
C GLU A 65 0.22 -14.54 9.64
N ARG A 66 1.03 -14.32 8.60
CA ARG A 66 2.27 -15.07 8.38
C ARG A 66 3.27 -14.88 9.50
N TRP A 67 3.48 -13.64 9.94
CA TRP A 67 4.36 -13.31 11.07
C TRP A 67 3.98 -14.09 12.32
N LYS A 68 2.68 -14.10 12.67
CA LYS A 68 2.16 -14.83 13.83
C LYS A 68 2.43 -16.33 13.75
N LEU A 69 2.34 -16.92 12.56
CA LEU A 69 2.64 -18.35 12.35
C LEU A 69 4.13 -18.65 12.48
N ASP A 70 4.99 -17.80 11.92
CA ASP A 70 6.44 -18.03 11.91
C ASP A 70 7.13 -17.67 13.24
N HIS A 71 6.50 -16.82 14.06
CA HIS A 71 7.05 -16.31 15.31
C HIS A 71 6.11 -16.54 16.50
N PRO A 72 5.80 -17.79 16.86
CA PRO A 72 4.91 -18.09 17.97
C PRO A 72 5.47 -17.54 19.29
N GLY A 73 4.63 -16.84 20.06
CA GLY A 73 5.00 -16.22 21.34
C GLY A 73 5.64 -14.83 21.22
N GLN A 74 5.91 -14.33 20.01
CA GLN A 74 6.31 -12.93 19.81
C GLN A 74 5.08 -12.00 19.77
N PRO A 75 5.26 -10.70 20.06
CA PRO A 75 4.22 -9.70 19.86
C PRO A 75 3.72 -9.67 18.40
N PRO A 76 2.49 -9.15 18.16
CA PRO A 76 1.98 -8.90 16.81
C PRO A 76 2.96 -8.06 15.97
N LEU A 77 2.89 -8.23 14.65
CA LEU A 77 3.72 -7.47 13.70
C LEU A 77 3.33 -5.98 13.78
N ASP A 78 4.22 -5.16 14.35
CA ASP A 78 3.97 -3.73 14.55
C ASP A 78 4.13 -2.92 13.26
N ALA A 79 5.15 -3.24 12.45
CA ALA A 79 5.45 -2.47 11.24
C ALA A 79 6.22 -3.26 10.17
N VAL A 80 6.08 -2.83 8.93
CA VAL A 80 6.77 -3.36 7.74
C VAL A 80 7.49 -2.24 6.97
N ASP A 81 8.44 -2.62 6.12
CA ASP A 81 9.05 -1.72 5.14
C ASP A 81 8.36 -1.93 3.78
N VAL A 82 8.03 -0.84 3.08
CA VAL A 82 7.34 -0.89 1.78
C VAL A 82 8.18 -0.17 0.74
N ILE A 83 8.43 -0.84 -0.39
CA ILE A 83 9.11 -0.28 -1.56
C ILE A 83 8.07 -0.17 -2.66
N THR A 84 7.97 1.02 -3.24
CA THR A 84 6.98 1.35 -4.28
C THR A 84 7.65 1.94 -5.51
N HIS A 85 6.99 1.78 -6.65
CA HIS A 85 7.40 2.37 -7.90
C HIS A 85 6.21 3.04 -8.59
N SER A 86 6.43 4.22 -9.16
CA SER A 86 5.42 4.96 -9.91
C SER A 86 4.11 5.12 -9.12
N THR A 87 2.94 4.91 -9.74
CA THR A 87 1.61 5.04 -9.09
C THR A 87 1.48 4.23 -7.79
N GLY A 88 2.22 3.13 -7.62
CA GLY A 88 2.18 2.34 -6.38
C GLY A 88 2.58 3.14 -5.13
N GLY A 89 3.36 4.21 -5.28
CA GLY A 89 3.68 5.10 -4.17
C GLY A 89 2.46 5.85 -3.66
N LEU A 90 1.55 6.27 -4.54
CA LEU A 90 0.30 6.93 -4.16
C LEU A 90 -0.61 5.97 -3.37
N VAL A 91 -0.65 4.69 -3.77
CA VAL A 91 -1.39 3.64 -3.04
C VAL A 91 -0.86 3.47 -1.61
N ALA A 92 0.46 3.42 -1.44
CA ALA A 92 1.07 3.33 -0.11
C ALA A 92 0.89 4.62 0.70
N SER A 93 0.92 5.79 0.07
CA SER A 93 0.60 7.07 0.71
C SER A 93 -0.83 7.10 1.23
N THR A 94 -1.81 6.62 0.45
CA THR A 94 -3.20 6.47 0.90
C THR A 94 -3.28 5.66 2.20
N TYR A 95 -2.56 4.55 2.28
CA TYR A 95 -2.53 3.76 3.51
C TYR A 95 -1.94 4.54 4.69
N VAL A 96 -0.79 5.22 4.50
CA VAL A 96 -0.13 5.99 5.58
C VAL A 96 -1.00 7.12 6.10
N GLN A 97 -1.77 7.78 5.23
CA GLN A 97 -2.62 8.92 5.53
C GLN A 97 -3.98 8.53 6.11
N ASN A 98 -4.34 7.24 6.13
CA ASN A 98 -5.61 6.77 6.67
C ASN A 98 -5.45 6.12 8.05
N ALA A 99 -6.51 6.15 8.85
CA ALA A 99 -6.57 5.51 10.18
C ALA A 99 -6.33 3.98 10.17
N ALA A 100 -6.39 3.32 9.01
CA ALA A 100 -6.03 1.93 8.82
C ALA A 100 -4.53 1.64 9.06
N ASN A 101 -3.67 2.65 9.03
CA ASN A 101 -2.25 2.55 9.34
C ASN A 101 -2.01 2.17 10.81
N GLY A 102 -1.80 0.89 11.10
CA GLY A 102 -1.82 0.39 12.48
C GLY A 102 -3.22 0.10 13.03
N GLY A 103 -4.26 0.25 12.21
CA GLY A 103 -5.66 0.08 12.60
C GLY A 103 -6.06 -1.38 12.79
N GLU A 104 -7.15 -1.59 13.53
CA GLU A 104 -7.68 -2.93 13.84
C GLU A 104 -8.57 -3.46 12.71
N TYR A 105 -8.24 -4.63 12.15
CA TYR A 105 -9.06 -5.29 11.12
C TYR A 105 -9.93 -6.42 11.67
N ALA A 106 -9.61 -6.92 12.87
CA ALA A 106 -10.39 -7.89 13.63
C ALA A 106 -9.99 -7.80 15.10
N SER A 107 -10.82 -8.31 16.02
CA SER A 107 -10.58 -8.19 17.47
C SER A 107 -9.16 -8.60 17.89
N GLY A 108 -8.39 -7.63 18.40
CA GLY A 108 -6.99 -7.77 18.82
C GLY A 108 -5.99 -8.01 17.69
N LYS A 109 -6.37 -7.74 16.42
CA LYS A 109 -5.52 -7.90 15.24
C LYS A 109 -5.48 -6.61 14.43
N ASN A 110 -4.27 -6.09 14.26
CA ASN A 110 -4.04 -4.84 13.56
C ASN A 110 -3.26 -5.05 12.27
N LEU A 111 -3.51 -4.20 11.28
CA LEU A 111 -2.59 -4.05 10.16
C LEU A 111 -1.29 -3.41 10.67
N PRO A 112 -0.13 -3.77 10.13
CA PRO A 112 1.15 -3.21 10.55
C PRO A 112 1.30 -1.80 10.00
N LYS A 113 1.96 -0.93 10.76
CA LYS A 113 2.35 0.40 10.28
C LYS A 113 3.41 0.32 9.18
N LEU A 114 3.57 1.38 8.41
CA LEU A 114 4.75 1.52 7.56
C LEU A 114 5.90 2.12 8.37
N ARG A 115 6.98 1.35 8.55
CA ARG A 115 8.21 1.82 9.20
C ARG A 115 9.03 2.67 8.24
N ASN A 116 9.26 2.15 7.03
CA ASN A 116 9.91 2.87 5.95
C ASN A 116 9.03 2.76 4.70
N LEU A 117 8.80 3.90 4.05
CA LEU A 117 8.19 3.98 2.74
C LEU A 117 9.24 4.48 1.74
N ILE A 118 9.66 3.60 0.84
CA ILE A 118 10.65 3.89 -0.20
C ILE A 118 9.89 4.12 -1.50
N MET A 119 9.98 5.33 -2.04
CA MET A 119 9.23 5.79 -3.21
C MET A 119 10.16 5.99 -4.39
N ILE A 120 10.01 5.20 -5.45
CA ILE A 120 10.86 5.27 -6.64
C ILE A 120 10.03 5.80 -7.81
N GLY A 121 10.35 7.02 -8.28
CA GLY A 121 9.69 7.60 -9.45
C GLY A 121 8.18 7.84 -9.27
N VAL A 122 7.74 8.14 -8.05
CA VAL A 122 6.31 8.30 -7.74
C VAL A 122 5.83 9.69 -8.18
N PRO A 123 4.74 9.79 -8.97
CA PRO A 123 4.20 11.05 -9.42
C PRO A 123 3.32 11.70 -8.34
N ASN A 124 3.92 12.19 -7.26
CA ASN A 124 3.21 12.79 -6.10
C ASN A 124 2.29 13.97 -6.47
N GLN A 125 2.50 14.60 -7.63
CA GLN A 125 1.71 15.72 -8.14
C GLN A 125 1.11 15.40 -9.52
N GLY A 126 1.01 14.12 -9.86
CA GLY A 126 0.68 13.67 -11.20
C GLY A 126 1.88 13.70 -12.15
N ALA A 127 1.60 13.36 -13.41
CA ALA A 127 2.56 13.39 -14.50
C ALA A 127 1.87 13.97 -15.74
N SER A 128 2.64 14.60 -16.63
CA SER A 128 2.12 15.10 -17.90
C SER A 128 1.88 14.00 -18.92
N LYS A 129 2.63 12.89 -18.85
CA LYS A 129 2.57 11.78 -19.83
C LYS A 129 1.16 11.22 -20.06
N PRO A 130 0.30 11.01 -19.03
CA PRO A 130 -1.08 10.58 -19.23
C PRO A 130 -1.95 11.54 -20.07
N TRP A 131 -1.57 12.82 -20.22
CA TRP A 131 -2.31 13.78 -21.04
C TRP A 131 -2.33 13.39 -22.52
N GLY A 132 -1.23 12.84 -23.05
CA GLY A 132 -1.10 12.48 -24.47
C GLY A 132 -2.18 11.50 -24.96
N PRO A 133 -2.29 10.30 -24.35
CA PRO A 133 -3.34 9.33 -24.70
C PRO A 133 -4.77 9.86 -24.55
N LEU A 134 -5.01 10.82 -23.65
CA LEU A 134 -6.33 11.47 -23.50
C LEU A 134 -6.69 12.40 -24.67
N HIS A 135 -5.70 12.78 -25.49
CA HIS A 135 -5.84 13.70 -26.63
C HIS A 135 -5.43 13.05 -27.96
N ASP A 136 -5.49 11.72 -28.05
CA ASP A 136 -5.09 10.93 -29.23
C ASP A 136 -3.64 11.22 -29.70
N ASN A 137 -2.79 11.69 -28.76
CA ASN A 137 -1.38 11.93 -29.01
C ASN A 137 -0.54 10.74 -28.53
N TRP A 138 -0.13 9.91 -29.49
CA TRP A 138 0.67 8.70 -29.28
C TRP A 138 2.17 8.89 -29.56
N VAL A 139 2.61 10.14 -29.77
CA VAL A 139 4.01 10.43 -30.03
C VAL A 139 4.84 10.08 -28.80
N VAL A 140 5.94 9.37 -29.03
CA VAL A 140 6.91 9.07 -27.98
C VAL A 140 7.79 10.31 -27.80
N ASP A 141 7.55 11.07 -26.75
CA ASP A 141 8.50 12.10 -26.31
C ASP A 141 9.74 11.40 -25.72
N PRO A 142 10.93 11.53 -26.33
CA PRO A 142 12.12 10.78 -25.90
C PRO A 142 12.76 11.32 -24.61
N ALA A 143 12.20 12.36 -23.99
CA ALA A 143 12.81 13.02 -22.84
C ALA A 143 11.94 12.90 -21.57
N PHE A 144 12.56 12.33 -20.53
CA PHE A 144 12.28 12.51 -19.11
C PHE A 144 13.58 12.95 -18.45
#